data_AF-A0A9X5RGK6-F1
#
_entry.id   AF-A0A9X5RGK6-F1
#
_cell.length_a   1.000
_cell.length_b   1.000
_cell.length_c   1.000
_cell.angle_alpha   90.00
_cell.angle_beta   90.00
_cell.angle_gamma   90.00
#
_symmetry.space_group_name_H-M   'P 1'
#
loop_
_entity.id
_entity.type
_entity.pdbx_description
1 polymer ?
#
loop_
_entity_poly.entity_id
_entity_poly.type
_entity_poly.pdbx_seq_one_letter_code
_entity_poly.pdbx_strand_id
1 'polypeptide(L)'
;MSDSGFYPVLGSRHFSLNNIPQNIAVGYKNTDSGKVFNDDGTFLLHTSIDIKGQSGPLSIRNEFAAGWSVKFSELPCDEKGNILVISHFFSQLTTVTPESMRLVILCSKEPTHRINLSTGEIIDNSSDNQYIKDMVIYYTVNDCSHSN
;
A
#
# COMPACT_ATOMS: atom_id res chain seq x y z
N MET A 1 -21.83 -12.67 25.24
CA MET A 1 -20.57 -11.98 25.56
C MET A 1 -19.59 -12.36 24.47
N SER A 2 -19.18 -11.42 23.63
CA SER A 2 -18.15 -11.68 22.63
C SER A 2 -16.81 -11.73 23.36
N ASP A 3 -16.19 -12.90 23.42
CA ASP A 3 -14.79 -12.98 23.84
C ASP A 3 -13.99 -12.07 22.91
N SER A 4 -13.42 -11.01 23.49
CA SER A 4 -12.36 -10.24 22.86
C SER A 4 -11.13 -11.14 22.84
N GLY A 5 -11.11 -12.10 21.92
CA GLY A 5 -10.03 -13.04 21.75
C GLY A 5 -8.73 -12.28 21.50
N PHE A 6 -7.79 -12.40 22.41
CA PHE A 6 -6.44 -11.89 22.22
C PHE A 6 -5.73 -12.83 21.26
N TYR A 7 -5.53 -12.41 20.02
CA TYR A 7 -4.72 -13.14 19.05
C TYR A 7 -3.24 -12.86 19.32
N PRO A 8 -2.42 -13.86 19.68
CA PRO A 8 -1.03 -13.62 20.00
C PRO A 8 -0.24 -13.19 18.76
N VAL A 9 0.62 -12.17 18.91
CA VAL A 9 1.52 -11.71 17.86
C VAL A 9 2.66 -12.72 17.71
N LEU A 10 2.76 -13.33 16.53
CA LEU A 10 3.85 -14.24 16.15
C LEU A 10 5.09 -13.48 15.66
N GLY A 11 4.89 -12.28 15.13
CA GLY A 11 6.00 -11.40 14.72
C GLY A 11 5.54 -10.17 13.95
N SER A 12 6.50 -9.37 13.51
CA SER A 12 6.29 -8.21 12.64
C SER A 12 7.02 -8.36 11.32
N ARG A 13 6.42 -7.85 10.24
CA ARG A 13 7.05 -7.77 8.92
C ARG A 13 7.21 -6.31 8.51
N HIS A 14 8.34 -6.03 7.85
CA HIS A 14 8.53 -4.80 7.10
C HIS A 14 9.22 -5.11 5.78
N PHE A 15 8.88 -4.38 4.74
CA PHE A 15 9.52 -4.48 3.44
C PHE A 15 9.30 -3.18 2.66
N SER A 16 10.21 -2.90 1.75
CA SER A 16 10.05 -1.82 0.78
C SER A 16 9.18 -2.31 -0.36
N LEU A 17 8.11 -1.57 -0.66
CA LEU A 17 7.27 -1.87 -1.80
C LEU A 17 7.74 -1.06 -3.02
N ASN A 18 7.94 -1.77 -4.14
CA ASN A 18 8.36 -1.17 -5.39
C ASN A 18 7.31 -0.19 -5.91
N ASN A 19 7.82 0.88 -6.51
CA ASN A 19 7.17 2.02 -7.13
C ASN A 19 5.78 1.77 -7.71
N ILE A 20 4.85 2.72 -7.52
CA ILE A 20 3.60 2.76 -8.29
C ILE A 20 3.91 3.39 -9.66
N PRO A 21 3.85 2.63 -10.76
CA PRO A 21 4.27 3.09 -12.07
C PRO A 21 3.24 4.06 -12.68
N GLN A 22 3.69 5.03 -13.47
CA GLN A 22 2.80 5.93 -14.23
C GLN A 22 2.35 5.30 -15.56
N ASN A 23 3.18 4.44 -16.15
CA ASN A 23 2.94 3.87 -17.47
C ASN A 23 2.13 2.57 -17.42
N ILE A 24 0.92 2.60 -18.01
CA ILE A 24 -0.02 1.48 -18.17
C ILE A 24 0.59 0.30 -18.93
N ALA A 25 1.45 0.55 -19.92
CA ALA A 25 2.03 -0.48 -20.76
C ALA A 25 3.14 -1.30 -20.08
N VAL A 26 3.75 -0.76 -19.01
CA VAL A 26 4.92 -1.35 -18.33
C VAL A 26 4.57 -1.83 -16.92
N GLY A 27 3.72 -1.08 -16.21
CA GLY A 27 3.55 -1.26 -14.78
C GLY A 27 2.17 -1.76 -14.33
N TYR A 28 1.16 -1.61 -15.18
CA TYR A 28 -0.22 -2.01 -14.90
C TYR A 28 -0.62 -3.31 -15.64
N LYS A 29 0.34 -3.97 -16.30
CA LYS A 29 0.16 -5.29 -16.94
C LYS A 29 0.31 -6.48 -15.99
N ASN A 30 0.79 -6.24 -14.77
CA ASN A 30 0.62 -7.16 -13.64
C ASN A 30 -0.55 -6.62 -12.83
N THR A 31 -1.48 -7.48 -12.43
CA THR A 31 -2.74 -7.20 -11.71
C THR A 31 -2.60 -6.46 -10.37
N ASP A 32 -1.38 -6.05 -10.04
CA ASP A 32 -0.96 -5.77 -8.70
C ASP A 32 -0.92 -4.26 -8.45
N SER A 33 -0.86 -3.39 -9.45
CA SER A 33 -1.02 -1.94 -9.27
C SER A 33 -2.12 -1.39 -10.18
N GLY A 34 -2.70 -0.23 -9.86
CA GLY A 34 -3.74 0.43 -10.66
C GLY A 34 -3.82 1.95 -10.46
N LYS A 35 -4.45 2.63 -11.42
CA LYS A 35 -4.93 4.01 -11.27
C LYS A 35 -6.40 4.12 -11.66
N VAL A 36 -7.14 4.98 -10.98
CA VAL A 36 -8.55 5.23 -11.24
C VAL A 36 -8.80 6.73 -11.24
N PHE A 37 -9.47 7.20 -12.30
CA PHE A 37 -10.02 8.55 -12.37
C PHE A 37 -11.46 8.48 -11.89
N ASN A 38 -11.78 9.22 -10.83
CA ASN A 38 -13.14 9.31 -10.33
C ASN A 38 -13.87 10.46 -11.02
N ASP A 39 -15.21 10.34 -11.12
CA ASP A 39 -16.05 11.35 -11.79
C ASP A 39 -16.03 12.71 -11.08
N ASP A 40 -15.66 12.75 -9.81
CA ASP A 40 -15.51 13.97 -9.00
C ASP A 40 -14.16 14.69 -9.20
N GLY A 41 -13.30 14.16 -10.09
CA GLY A 41 -11.98 14.70 -10.37
C GLY A 41 -10.88 14.22 -9.41
N THR A 42 -11.23 13.45 -8.37
CA THR A 42 -10.23 12.81 -7.52
C THR A 42 -9.55 11.65 -8.25
N PHE A 43 -8.38 11.27 -7.75
CA PHE A 43 -7.53 10.30 -8.41
C PHE A 43 -7.02 9.28 -7.41
N LEU A 44 -7.19 8.01 -7.73
CA LEU A 44 -6.74 6.89 -6.90
C LEU A 44 -5.55 6.21 -7.53
N LEU A 45 -4.56 5.90 -6.69
CA LEU A 45 -3.45 5.01 -6.99
C LEU A 45 -3.53 3.82 -6.06
N HIS A 46 -3.26 2.63 -6.56
CA HIS A 46 -3.18 1.47 -5.69
C HIS A 46 -2.08 0.51 -6.11
N THR A 47 -1.64 -0.27 -5.14
CA THR A 47 -0.65 -1.34 -5.31
C THR A 47 -0.90 -2.46 -4.33
N SER A 48 -0.56 -3.68 -4.74
CA SER A 48 -0.83 -4.92 -4.05
C SER A 48 0.42 -5.36 -3.33
N ILE A 49 0.20 -5.91 -2.16
CA ILE A 49 1.17 -6.29 -1.17
C ILE A 49 1.01 -7.78 -0.95
N ASP A 50 2.06 -8.53 -1.26
CA ASP A 50 2.12 -9.94 -0.89
C ASP A 50 2.37 -10.07 0.61
N ILE A 51 1.46 -10.78 1.27
CA ILE A 51 1.49 -10.99 2.72
C ILE A 51 2.31 -12.26 3.00
N LYS A 52 3.22 -12.16 3.96
CA LYS A 52 4.08 -13.25 4.40
C LYS A 52 3.81 -13.54 5.87
N GLY A 53 3.70 -14.83 6.20
CA GLY A 53 3.59 -15.33 7.57
C GLY A 53 4.89 -15.23 8.35
N GLN A 54 4.96 -15.84 9.54
CA GLN A 54 6.13 -15.77 10.42
C GLN A 54 7.36 -16.49 9.86
N SER A 55 7.15 -17.57 9.11
CA SER A 55 8.23 -18.46 8.63
C SER A 55 8.22 -18.69 7.12
N GLY A 56 7.39 -17.96 6.36
CA GLY A 56 7.23 -18.18 4.92
C GLY A 56 5.93 -17.56 4.37
N PRO A 57 5.26 -18.23 3.42
CA PRO A 57 3.89 -17.88 3.03
C PRO A 57 2.96 -17.79 4.23
N LEU A 58 1.93 -16.93 4.16
CA LEU A 58 0.95 -16.80 5.24
C LEU A 58 0.13 -18.08 5.36
N SER A 59 0.15 -18.74 6.52
CA SER A 59 -0.67 -19.93 6.74
C SER A 59 -2.10 -19.52 7.10
N ILE A 60 -2.98 -19.35 6.11
CA ILE A 60 -4.35 -18.81 6.29
C ILE A 60 -5.23 -19.57 7.30
N ARG A 61 -4.84 -20.80 7.67
CA ARG A 61 -5.53 -21.61 8.69
C ARG A 61 -5.19 -21.20 10.12
N ASN A 62 -4.00 -20.65 10.33
CA ASN A 62 -3.43 -20.41 11.66
C ASN A 62 -2.89 -18.98 11.82
N GLU A 63 -2.68 -18.24 10.74
CA GLU A 63 -2.08 -16.92 10.75
C GLU A 63 -2.96 -15.93 10.00
N PHE A 64 -2.99 -14.70 10.49
CA PHE A 64 -3.51 -13.56 9.76
C PHE A 64 -2.65 -12.32 9.99
N ALA A 65 -2.70 -11.39 9.03
CA ALA A 65 -1.96 -10.13 9.10
C ALA A 65 -2.85 -8.96 9.52
N ALA A 66 -2.39 -8.20 10.51
CA ALA A 66 -3.12 -7.05 11.06
C ALA A 66 -2.17 -5.89 11.41
N GLY A 67 -2.73 -4.78 11.93
CA GLY A 67 -1.92 -3.64 12.37
C GLY A 67 -1.16 -2.95 11.23
N TRP A 68 -1.80 -2.85 10.07
CA TRP A 68 -1.20 -2.32 8.85
C TRP A 68 -0.86 -0.83 8.98
N SER A 69 0.35 -0.46 8.57
CA SER A 69 0.79 0.93 8.44
C SER A 69 1.78 1.08 7.30
N VAL A 70 1.90 2.31 6.79
CA VAL A 70 2.85 2.67 5.74
C VAL A 70 3.61 3.91 6.17
N LYS A 71 4.91 3.91 5.90
CA LYS A 71 5.77 5.09 5.95
C LYS A 71 6.16 5.48 4.54
N PHE A 72 5.82 6.71 4.19
CA PHE A 72 6.17 7.33 2.92
C PHE A 72 7.55 8.01 3.02
N SER A 73 8.39 7.81 2.01
CA SER A 73 9.62 8.60 1.82
C SER A 73 9.40 9.76 0.83
N GLU A 74 8.45 9.58 -0.09
CA GLU A 74 7.97 10.58 -1.04
C GLU A 74 6.44 10.68 -0.97
N LEU A 75 5.86 11.81 -1.38
CA LEU A 75 4.40 11.94 -1.55
C LEU A 75 4.03 12.52 -2.91
N PRO A 76 2.91 12.07 -3.51
CA PRO A 76 2.34 12.70 -4.69
C PRO A 76 2.06 14.20 -4.52
N CYS A 77 2.53 15.01 -5.46
CA CYS A 77 2.34 16.46 -5.46
C CYS A 77 2.11 17.03 -6.88
N ASP A 78 1.84 18.33 -6.96
CA ASP A 78 1.87 19.07 -8.22
C ASP A 78 3.25 19.68 -8.51
N GLU A 79 3.41 20.33 -9.66
CA GLU A 79 4.66 20.97 -10.10
C GLU A 79 5.20 22.04 -9.12
N LYS A 80 4.35 22.56 -8.23
CA LYS A 80 4.72 23.56 -7.21
C LYS A 80 5.04 22.91 -5.87
N GLY A 81 4.94 21.58 -5.77
CA GLY A 81 5.18 20.83 -4.54
C GLY A 81 3.97 20.78 -3.59
N ASN A 82 2.77 21.19 -4.02
CA ASN A 82 1.60 21.05 -3.17
C ASN A 82 1.22 19.58 -3.06
N ILE A 83 1.20 19.03 -1.85
CA ILE A 83 0.84 17.63 -1.60
C ILE A 83 -0.63 17.42 -1.99
N LEU A 84 -0.87 16.38 -2.80
CA LEU A 84 -2.20 16.08 -3.33
C LEU A 84 -2.89 14.93 -2.59
N VAL A 85 -2.19 14.22 -1.71
CA VAL A 85 -2.74 13.10 -0.95
C VAL A 85 -3.80 13.59 0.05
N ILE A 86 -5.01 13.06 -0.09
CA ILE A 86 -6.13 13.27 0.83
C ILE A 86 -6.08 12.22 1.95
N SER A 87 -5.91 10.95 1.58
CA SER A 87 -5.90 9.83 2.52
C SER A 87 -5.20 8.61 1.92
N HIS A 88 -4.83 7.67 2.76
CA HIS A 88 -4.42 6.33 2.34
C HIS A 88 -5.08 5.27 3.22
N PHE A 89 -5.30 4.08 2.69
CA PHE A 89 -5.88 2.97 3.44
C PHE A 89 -5.47 1.62 2.84
N PHE A 90 -5.60 0.58 3.66
CA PHE A 90 -5.38 -0.80 3.24
C PHE A 90 -6.73 -1.48 3.02
N SER A 91 -6.85 -2.25 1.94
CA SER A 91 -8.05 -3.00 1.58
C SER A 91 -7.70 -4.41 1.15
N GLN A 92 -8.45 -5.41 1.60
CA GLN A 92 -8.26 -6.77 1.12
C GLN A 92 -8.72 -6.90 -0.33
N LEU A 93 -7.93 -7.58 -1.16
CA LEU A 93 -8.21 -7.73 -2.59
C LEU A 93 -9.44 -8.60 -2.84
N THR A 94 -9.57 -9.71 -2.12
CA THR A 94 -10.74 -10.57 -2.11
C THR A 94 -10.80 -11.32 -0.77
N THR A 95 -11.95 -11.90 -0.44
CA THR A 95 -12.09 -12.84 0.69
C THR A 95 -11.44 -14.21 0.43
N VAL A 96 -11.03 -14.49 -0.82
CA VAL A 96 -10.51 -15.78 -1.27
C VAL A 96 -8.98 -15.81 -1.25
N THR A 97 -8.33 -14.66 -1.44
CA THR A 97 -6.87 -14.49 -1.43
C THR A 97 -6.43 -13.63 -0.24
N PRO A 98 -6.54 -14.13 1.01
CA PRO A 98 -6.12 -13.39 2.21
C PRO A 98 -4.59 -13.23 2.29
N GLU A 99 -3.86 -13.71 1.29
CA GLU A 99 -2.41 -13.57 1.11
C GLU A 99 -2.03 -12.25 0.42
N SER A 100 -3.01 -11.41 0.05
CA SER A 100 -2.74 -10.12 -0.59
C SER A 100 -3.54 -8.97 0.03
N MET A 101 -2.85 -7.87 0.29
CA MET A 101 -3.43 -6.60 0.73
C MET A 101 -3.24 -5.56 -0.38
N ARG A 102 -4.12 -4.58 -0.47
CA ARG A 102 -3.96 -3.45 -1.38
C ARG A 102 -3.79 -2.17 -0.58
N LEU A 103 -2.68 -1.48 -0.78
CA LEU A 103 -2.54 -0.08 -0.37
C LEU A 103 -3.21 0.79 -1.43
N VAL A 104 -4.10 1.66 -0.97
CA VAL A 104 -4.80 2.65 -1.80
C VAL A 104 -4.42 4.05 -1.31
N ILE A 105 -4.07 4.93 -2.24
CA ILE A 105 -3.73 6.34 -1.99
C ILE A 105 -4.72 7.18 -2.79
N LEU A 106 -5.52 7.98 -2.09
CA LEU A 106 -6.47 8.92 -2.67
C LEU A 106 -5.82 10.30 -2.77
N CYS A 107 -5.82 10.85 -3.97
CA CYS A 107 -5.33 12.19 -4.30
C CYS A 107 -6.47 13.09 -4.77
N SER A 108 -6.34 14.39 -4.55
CA SER A 108 -7.32 15.40 -4.99
C SER A 108 -7.40 15.57 -6.50
N LYS A 109 -6.36 15.16 -7.23
CA LYS A 109 -6.25 15.11 -8.70
C LYS A 109 -5.06 14.22 -9.09
N GLU A 110 -4.88 13.92 -10.37
CA GLU A 110 -3.72 13.16 -10.86
C GLU A 110 -2.41 13.92 -10.55
N PRO A 111 -1.46 13.30 -9.83
CA PRO A 111 -0.19 13.90 -9.50
C PRO A 111 0.77 13.86 -10.69
N THR A 112 1.37 15.01 -11.01
CA THR A 112 2.40 15.13 -12.05
C THR A 112 3.81 14.99 -11.48
N HIS A 113 3.96 15.23 -10.18
CA HIS A 113 5.23 15.18 -9.48
C HIS A 113 5.09 14.36 -8.19
N ARG A 114 6.23 14.18 -7.53
CA ARG A 114 6.32 13.71 -6.15
C ARG A 114 7.38 14.51 -5.41
N ILE A 115 7.18 14.69 -4.12
CA ILE A 115 8.12 15.41 -3.25
C ILE A 115 8.83 14.43 -2.33
N ASN A 116 10.17 14.48 -2.29
CA ASN A 116 10.96 13.76 -1.31
C ASN A 116 10.83 14.43 0.06
N LEU A 117 10.36 13.69 1.06
CA LEU A 117 10.05 14.24 2.38
C LEU A 117 11.30 14.54 3.23
N SER A 118 12.45 13.98 2.86
CA SER A 118 13.71 14.23 3.57
C SER A 118 14.51 15.40 2.98
N THR A 119 14.47 15.58 1.64
CA THR A 119 15.24 16.62 0.95
C THR A 119 14.39 17.81 0.50
N GLY A 120 13.07 17.65 0.36
CA GLY A 120 12.17 18.64 -0.24
C GLY A 120 12.25 18.72 -1.76
N GLU A 121 13.03 17.84 -2.40
CA GLU A 121 13.16 17.79 -3.87
C GLU A 121 11.83 17.41 -4.52
N ILE A 122 11.43 18.17 -5.54
CA ILE A 122 10.25 17.90 -6.36
C ILE A 122 10.73 17.22 -7.65
N ILE A 123 10.21 16.02 -7.90
CA ILE A 123 10.62 15.16 -9.01
C ILE A 123 9.45 14.98 -9.96
N ASP A 124 9.67 15.24 -11.24
CA ASP A 124 8.69 14.98 -12.30
C ASP A 124 8.48 13.46 -12.44
N ASN A 125 7.24 13.00 -12.31
CA ASN A 125 6.89 11.58 -12.40
C ASN A 125 7.22 10.98 -13.78
N SER A 126 7.26 11.80 -14.84
CA SER A 126 7.60 11.37 -16.19
C SER A 126 9.09 11.10 -16.39
N SER A 127 9.96 11.62 -15.51
CA SER A 127 11.41 11.41 -15.59
C SER A 127 11.82 9.94 -15.41
N ASP A 128 11.05 9.19 -14.63
CA ASP A 128 11.27 7.77 -14.35
C ASP A 128 10.00 6.91 -14.43
N ASN A 129 8.87 7.50 -14.84
CA ASN A 129 7.55 6.88 -14.95
C ASN A 129 7.02 6.35 -13.62
N GLN A 130 7.13 7.10 -12.53
CA GLN A 130 6.72 6.66 -11.18
C GLN A 130 5.94 7.74 -10.44
N TYR A 131 4.81 7.37 -9.84
CA TYR A 131 4.02 8.26 -8.99
C TYR A 131 4.59 8.38 -7.57
N ILE A 132 5.26 7.35 -7.08
CA ILE A 132 5.85 7.30 -5.75
C ILE A 132 6.94 6.24 -5.70
N LYS A 133 8.08 6.53 -5.05
CA LYS A 133 9.12 5.55 -4.71
C LYS A 133 9.10 5.18 -3.24
N ASP A 134 9.69 4.03 -2.96
CA ASP A 134 10.21 3.63 -1.64
C ASP A 134 9.24 3.87 -0.48
N MET A 135 8.21 3.03 -0.41
CA MET A 135 7.32 2.95 0.74
C MET A 135 7.74 1.80 1.64
N VAL A 136 7.76 2.03 2.96
CA VAL A 136 7.97 0.94 3.92
C VAL A 136 6.63 0.56 4.52
N ILE A 137 6.20 -0.68 4.29
CA ILE A 137 4.97 -1.23 4.83
C ILE A 137 5.28 -2.02 6.09
N TYR A 138 4.43 -1.90 7.11
CA TYR A 138 4.52 -2.65 8.35
C TYR A 138 3.19 -3.35 8.65
N TYR A 139 3.27 -4.59 9.13
CA TYR A 139 2.13 -5.31 9.71
C TYR A 139 2.62 -6.35 10.72
N THR A 140 1.71 -6.79 11.60
CA THR A 140 1.94 -7.91 12.50
C THR A 140 1.33 -9.19 11.92
N VAL A 141 2.00 -10.31 12.15
CA VAL A 141 1.46 -11.65 11.92
C VAL A 141 0.95 -12.17 13.26
N ASN A 142 -0.30 -12.60 13.31
CA ASN A 142 -0.96 -13.03 14.53
C ASN A 142 -1.49 -14.46 14.36
N ASP A 143 -1.52 -15.21 15.44
CA ASP A 143 -2.05 -16.58 15.49
C ASP A 143 -3.57 -16.56 15.65
N CYS A 144 -4.30 -17.28 14.79
CA CYS A 144 -5.76 -17.48 14.88
C CYS A 144 -6.16 -18.91 15.29
N SER A 145 -5.20 -19.78 15.63
CA SER A 145 -5.49 -21.17 16.04
C SER A 145 -6.23 -21.31 17.38
N HIS A 146 -6.45 -20.21 18.11
CA HIS A 146 -7.05 -20.19 19.44
C HIS A 146 -8.47 -19.59 19.51
N SER A 147 -9.09 -19.18 18.40
CA SER A 147 -10.51 -18.81 18.42
C SER A 147 -11.39 -20.06 18.28
N ASN A 148 -11.68 -20.70 19.43
CA ASN A 148 -12.80 -21.64 19.61
C ASN A 148 -14.04 -20.87 20.09
#